data_AF-A0A2W5B1D0-F1
#
_entry.id   AF-A0A2W5B1D0-F1
#
_cell.length_a   1.000
_cell.length_b   1.000
_cell.length_c   1.000
_cell.angle_alpha   90.00
_cell.angle_beta   90.00
_cell.angle_gamma   90.00
#
_symmetry.space_group_name_H-M   'P 1'
#
loop_
_entity.id
_entity.type
_entity.pdbx_description
1 polymer ?
#
loop_
_entity_poly.entity_id
_entity_poly.type
_entity_poly.pdbx_seq_one_letter_code
_entity_poly.pdbx_strand_id
1 'polypeptide(L)'
;MTSTPDQSAPSNANALLLQAIALRQCITATYNRMVCTLAPHILYTKHDDVFVDAITLERDGQPPKEIKLGTFKLAGLKDIEVIDRPFVPDAIFNPGDIKYDRVTLFVVDRT
;
A
#
# COMPACT_ATOMS: atom_id res chain seq x y z
N MET A 1 -33.09 18.68 -15.58
CA MET A 1 -32.43 17.39 -15.37
C MET A 1 -31.37 17.60 -14.31
N THR A 2 -31.64 17.11 -13.11
CA THR A 2 -30.85 17.40 -11.91
C THR A 2 -29.60 16.53 -11.94
N SER A 3 -28.43 17.15 -12.03
CA SER A 3 -27.14 16.45 -11.94
C SER A 3 -27.05 15.72 -10.60
N THR A 4 -26.82 14.42 -10.67
CA THR A 4 -26.50 13.54 -9.53
C THR A 4 -25.34 14.14 -8.74
N PRO A 5 -25.41 14.23 -7.40
CA PRO A 5 -24.25 14.61 -6.62
C PRO A 5 -23.17 13.55 -6.82
N ASP A 6 -22.00 13.97 -7.28
CA ASP A 6 -20.79 13.15 -7.27
C ASP A 6 -20.47 12.87 -5.80
N GLN A 7 -20.94 11.71 -5.34
CA GLN A 7 -20.78 11.26 -3.98
C GLN A 7 -19.32 10.81 -3.84
N SER A 8 -18.45 11.78 -3.55
CA SER A 8 -17.09 11.57 -3.07
C SER A 8 -17.14 10.69 -1.82
N ALA A 9 -17.18 9.37 -2.01
CA ALA A 9 -16.93 8.42 -0.95
C ALA A 9 -15.59 8.80 -0.29
N PRO A 10 -15.46 8.68 1.04
CA PRO A 10 -14.14 8.79 1.65
C PRO A 10 -13.21 7.81 0.91
N SER A 11 -12.02 8.26 0.52
CA SER A 11 -11.08 7.49 -0.29
C SER A 11 -10.92 6.06 0.26
N ASN A 12 -11.61 5.08 -0.35
CA ASN A 12 -11.61 3.67 0.06
C ASN A 12 -10.19 3.08 0.14
N ALA A 13 -9.23 3.72 -0.54
CA ALA A 13 -7.80 3.39 -0.53
C ALA A 13 -7.21 3.22 0.88
N ASN A 14 -7.52 4.12 1.83
CA ASN A 14 -7.02 4.01 3.21
C ASN A 14 -7.55 2.73 3.89
N ALA A 15 -8.87 2.50 3.78
CA ALA A 15 -9.51 1.33 4.39
C ALA A 15 -8.97 0.02 3.79
N LEU A 16 -8.78 -0.04 2.47
CA LEU A 16 -8.23 -1.21 1.78
C LEU A 16 -6.79 -1.49 2.18
N LEU A 17 -5.95 -0.46 2.34
CA LEU A 17 -4.57 -0.64 2.81
C LEU A 17 -4.51 -1.06 4.28
N LEU A 18 -5.34 -0.47 5.15
CA LEU A 18 -5.44 -0.90 6.54
C LEU A 18 -5.86 -2.37 6.64
N GLN A 19 -6.87 -2.77 5.85
CA GLN A 19 -7.30 -4.17 5.76
C GLN A 19 -6.16 -5.08 5.28
N ALA A 20 -5.51 -4.74 4.17
CA ALA A 20 -4.43 -5.53 3.60
C ALA A 20 -3.27 -5.73 4.58
N ILE A 21 -2.84 -4.67 5.27
CA ILE A 21 -1.75 -4.73 6.26
C ILE A 21 -2.20 -5.58 7.47
N ALA A 22 -3.42 -5.37 7.97
CA ALA A 22 -3.93 -6.09 9.14
C ALA A 22 -4.09 -7.59 8.89
N LEU A 23 -4.54 -7.96 7.68
CA LEU A 23 -4.76 -9.35 7.28
C LEU A 23 -3.53 -9.99 6.62
N ARG A 24 -2.42 -9.25 6.48
CA ARG A 24 -1.23 -9.66 5.71
C ARG A 24 -1.57 -10.15 4.30
N GLN A 25 -2.48 -9.46 3.64
CA GLN A 25 -2.90 -9.73 2.26
C GLN A 25 -2.23 -8.77 1.30
N CYS A 26 -1.88 -9.26 0.12
CA CYS A 26 -1.38 -8.43 -0.96
C CYS A 26 -2.49 -7.53 -1.51
N ILE A 27 -2.08 -6.45 -2.17
CA ILE A 27 -2.95 -5.64 -3.01
C ILE A 27 -2.51 -5.69 -4.46
N THR A 28 -3.43 -5.51 -5.39
CA THR A 28 -3.15 -4.99 -6.72
C THR A 28 -3.42 -3.49 -6.74
N ALA A 29 -2.63 -2.76 -7.53
CA ALA A 29 -2.87 -1.33 -7.78
C ALA A 29 -2.18 -0.88 -9.07
N THR A 30 -2.73 0.12 -9.73
CA THR A 30 -2.05 0.85 -10.79
C THR A 30 -1.20 1.96 -10.18
N TYR A 31 0.12 1.93 -10.44
CA TYR A 31 1.06 2.98 -10.04
C TYR A 31 1.97 3.35 -11.21
N ASN A 32 2.11 4.64 -11.50
CA ASN A 32 2.89 5.13 -12.65
C ASN A 32 2.56 4.40 -13.98
N ARG A 33 1.26 4.13 -14.22
CA ARG A 33 0.72 3.40 -15.39
C ARG A 33 1.07 1.92 -15.50
N MET A 34 1.66 1.32 -14.47
CA MET A 34 1.91 -0.13 -14.40
C MET A 34 1.05 -0.77 -13.32
N VAL A 35 0.58 -1.98 -13.57
CA VAL A 35 -0.13 -2.78 -12.56
C VAL A 35 0.90 -3.44 -11.68
N CYS A 36 0.79 -3.23 -10.36
CA CYS A 36 1.70 -3.81 -9.38
C CYS A 36 0.93 -4.73 -8.45
N THR A 37 1.54 -5.87 -8.12
CA THR A 37 1.14 -6.67 -6.95
C THR A 37 2.07 -6.29 -5.81
N LEU A 38 1.52 -5.78 -4.70
CA LEU A 38 2.29 -5.27 -3.57
C LEU A 38 1.95 -6.04 -2.29
N ALA A 39 2.97 -6.31 -1.48
CA ALA A 39 2.84 -6.74 -0.09
C ALA A 39 3.05 -5.51 0.81
N PRO A 40 1.99 -4.88 1.35
CA PRO A 40 2.10 -3.63 2.11
C PRO A 40 2.57 -3.87 3.56
N HIS A 41 3.62 -3.18 4.00
CA HIS A 41 4.21 -3.36 5.34
C HIS A 41 3.81 -2.26 6.32
N ILE A 42 3.72 -1.02 5.86
CA ILE A 42 3.46 0.12 6.75
C ILE A 42 2.79 1.27 5.99
N LEU A 43 1.83 1.91 6.65
CA LEU A 43 1.17 3.14 6.25
C LEU A 43 1.62 4.27 7.17
N TYR A 44 2.06 5.39 6.62
CA TYR A 44 2.60 6.51 7.39
C TYR A 44 2.37 7.85 6.67
N THR A 45 2.46 8.95 7.41
CA THR A 45 2.40 10.29 6.84
C THR A 45 3.81 10.86 6.64
N LYS A 46 3.98 11.70 5.63
CA LYS A 46 5.19 12.52 5.48
C LYS A 46 4.77 13.87 4.92
N HIS A 47 5.00 14.92 5.70
CA HIS A 47 4.35 16.22 5.50
C HIS A 47 2.82 16.01 5.49
N ASP A 48 2.12 16.43 4.44
CA ASP A 48 0.66 16.32 4.31
C ASP A 48 0.20 15.14 3.44
N ASP A 49 1.12 14.25 3.06
CA ASP A 49 0.86 13.12 2.19
C ASP A 49 0.90 11.78 2.95
N VAL A 50 0.06 10.84 2.52
CA VAL A 50 0.07 9.45 3.02
C VAL A 50 0.88 8.57 2.07
N PHE A 51 1.72 7.71 2.66
CA PHE A 51 2.57 6.77 1.95
C PHE A 51 2.37 5.35 2.48
N VAL A 52 2.53 4.38 1.59
CA VAL A 52 2.69 2.98 1.94
C VAL A 52 4.07 2.50 1.50
N ASP A 53 4.80 1.87 2.42
CA ASP A 53 5.99 1.10 2.06
C ASP A 53 5.60 -0.37 1.91
N ALA A 54 6.00 -0.96 0.78
CA ALA A 54 5.58 -2.28 0.36
C ALA A 54 6.66 -2.98 -0.46
N ILE A 55 6.72 -4.31 -0.36
CA ILE A 55 7.50 -5.12 -1.31
C ILE A 55 6.71 -5.27 -2.60
N THR A 56 7.32 -4.93 -3.73
CA THR A 56 6.73 -5.24 -5.04
C THR A 56 6.95 -6.71 -5.33
N LEU A 57 5.89 -7.48 -5.55
CA LEU A 57 5.97 -8.88 -5.92
C LEU A 57 5.93 -9.06 -7.43
N GLU A 58 5.15 -8.23 -8.12
CA GLU A 58 5.00 -8.25 -9.57
C GLU A 58 4.81 -6.84 -10.13
N ARG A 59 5.25 -6.63 -11.37
CA ARG A 59 4.92 -5.49 -12.23
C ARG A 59 4.48 -6.02 -13.58
N ASP A 60 3.26 -5.67 -13.98
CA ASP A 60 2.61 -6.18 -15.20
C ASP A 60 2.70 -7.71 -15.30
N GLY A 61 2.48 -8.39 -14.17
CA GLY A 61 2.52 -9.86 -14.04
C GLY A 61 3.91 -10.48 -14.05
N GLN A 62 4.99 -9.68 -14.11
CA GLN A 62 6.36 -10.17 -14.07
C GLN A 62 7.01 -9.90 -12.70
N PRO A 63 7.75 -10.86 -12.12
CA PRO A 63 8.48 -10.60 -10.88
C PRO A 63 9.52 -9.48 -11.09
N PRO A 64 9.78 -8.64 -10.08
CA PRO A 64 10.83 -7.64 -10.19
C PRO A 64 12.20 -8.32 -10.30
N LYS A 65 13.13 -7.64 -10.97
CA LYS A 65 14.53 -8.10 -11.08
C LYS A 65 15.24 -8.16 -9.73
N GLU A 66 14.79 -7.36 -8.77
CA GLU A 66 15.37 -7.26 -7.43
C GLU A 66 14.24 -6.99 -6.42
N ILE A 67 14.29 -7.70 -5.29
CA ILE A 67 13.36 -7.47 -4.18
C ILE A 67 13.81 -6.22 -3.43
N LYS A 68 12.90 -5.26 -3.27
CA LYS A 68 13.16 -4.04 -2.52
C LYS A 68 11.89 -3.51 -1.86
N LEU A 69 12.08 -2.81 -0.74
CA LEU A 69 11.04 -2.02 -0.11
C LEU A 69 10.80 -0.75 -0.94
N GLY A 70 9.66 -0.68 -1.62
CA GLY A 70 9.25 0.49 -2.39
C GLY A 70 8.39 1.43 -1.56
N THR A 71 8.51 2.73 -1.80
CA THR A 71 7.65 3.76 -1.22
C THR A 71 6.66 4.26 -2.25
N PHE A 72 5.36 4.16 -1.93
CA PHE A 72 4.26 4.53 -2.82
C PHE A 72 3.43 5.62 -2.16
N LYS A 73 3.31 6.77 -2.83
CA LYS A 73 2.37 7.82 -2.42
C LYS A 73 0.95 7.34 -2.66
N LEU A 74 0.11 7.35 -1.63
CA LEU A 74 -1.25 6.81 -1.69
C LEU A 74 -2.09 7.49 -2.78
N ALA A 75 -1.99 8.82 -2.91
CA ALA A 75 -2.70 9.58 -3.93
C ALA A 75 -2.32 9.18 -5.38
N GLY A 76 -1.20 8.48 -5.58
CA GLY A 76 -0.78 7.96 -6.87
C GLY A 76 -1.19 6.50 -7.12
N LEU A 77 -1.68 5.78 -6.11
CA LEU A 77 -2.20 4.42 -6.26
C LEU A 77 -3.65 4.48 -6.72
N LYS A 78 -3.94 3.83 -7.85
CA LYS A 78 -5.28 3.73 -8.42
C LYS A 78 -5.72 2.27 -8.44
N ASP A 79 -7.03 2.06 -8.52
CA ASP A 79 -7.62 0.73 -8.70
C ASP A 79 -7.11 -0.28 -7.66
N ILE A 80 -7.04 0.16 -6.38
CA ILE A 80 -6.56 -0.67 -5.29
C ILE A 80 -7.57 -1.77 -5.03
N GLU A 81 -7.12 -3.01 -5.02
CA GLU A 81 -7.91 -4.17 -4.61
C GLU A 81 -7.10 -5.04 -3.66
N VAL A 82 -7.72 -5.51 -2.58
CA VAL A 82 -7.13 -6.54 -1.71
C VAL A 82 -7.38 -7.89 -2.36
N ILE A 83 -6.33 -8.68 -2.54
CA ILE A 83 -6.40 -9.99 -3.17
C ILE A 83 -6.18 -11.09 -2.13
N ASP A 84 -6.76 -12.27 -2.38
CA ASP A 84 -6.59 -13.45 -1.53
C ASP A 84 -5.21 -14.12 -1.76
N ARG A 85 -4.15 -13.35 -1.50
CA ARG A 85 -2.76 -13.78 -1.53
C ARG A 85 -2.09 -13.27 -0.25
N PRO A 86 -1.71 -14.16 0.67
CA PRO A 86 -1.01 -13.75 1.88
C PRO A 86 0.44 -13.35 1.56
N PHE A 87 1.04 -12.53 2.42
CA PHE A 87 2.47 -12.28 2.43
C PHE A 87 3.05 -12.43 3.84
N VAL A 88 4.35 -12.72 3.91
CA VAL A 88 5.12 -12.66 5.15
C VAL A 88 5.90 -11.36 5.15
N PRO A 89 5.92 -10.58 6.25
CA PRO A 89 6.76 -9.39 6.35
C PRO A 89 8.21 -9.72 6.00
N ASP A 90 8.78 -9.00 5.03
CA ASP A 90 10.10 -9.30 4.50
C ASP A 90 11.17 -8.78 5.48
N ALA A 91 12.31 -9.48 5.58
CA ALA A 91 13.41 -9.10 6.47
C ALA A 91 14.03 -7.72 6.12
N ILE A 92 13.88 -7.27 4.87
CA ILE A 92 14.31 -5.92 4.43
C ILE A 92 13.51 -4.82 5.15
N PHE A 93 12.27 -5.10 5.57
CA PHE A 93 11.44 -4.12 6.25
C PHE A 93 11.83 -3.96 7.73
N ASN A 94 12.28 -2.76 8.10
CA ASN A 94 12.54 -2.37 9.49
C ASN A 94 11.51 -1.31 9.97
N PRO A 95 10.52 -1.66 10.81
CA PRO A 95 9.53 -0.73 11.33
C PRO A 95 10.12 0.28 12.31
N GLY A 96 11.32 0.03 12.84
CA GLY A 96 12.03 0.95 13.74
C GLY A 96 12.91 1.98 13.01
N ASP A 97 12.83 2.06 11.68
CA ASP A 97 13.54 3.08 10.91
C ASP A 97 13.07 4.49 11.32
N ILE A 98 14.03 5.42 11.49
CA ILE A 98 13.80 6.79 11.93
C ILE A 98 12.76 7.53 11.06
N LYS A 99 12.63 7.16 9.78
CA LYS A 99 11.64 7.77 8.87
C LYS A 99 10.18 7.50 9.27
N TYR A 100 9.93 6.51 10.13
CA TYR A 100 8.60 6.14 10.62
C TYR A 100 8.30 6.69 12.02
N ASP A 101 9.28 7.30 12.70
CA ASP A 101 9.11 7.82 14.06
C ASP A 101 8.00 8.87 14.09
N ARG A 102 7.02 8.65 14.98
CA ARG A 102 5.84 9.53 15.22
C ARG A 102 4.94 9.82 14.02
N VAL A 103 5.19 9.21 12.86
CA VAL A 103 4.39 9.42 11.65
C VAL A 103 3.69 8.16 11.15
N THR A 104 3.88 7.03 11.84
CA THR A 104 3.21 5.76 11.53
C THR A 104 1.70 5.85 11.79
N LEU A 105 0.91 5.46 10.81
CA LEU A 105 -0.54 5.30 10.93
C LEU A 105 -0.91 3.85 11.25
N PHE A 106 -0.26 2.90 10.57
CA PHE A 106 -0.49 1.47 10.78
C PHE A 106 0.70 0.66 10.27
N VAL A 107 1.06 -0.42 10.97
CA VAL A 107 2.21 -1.27 10.64
C VAL A 107 1.83 -2.74 10.73
N VAL A 108 2.36 -3.55 9.83
CA VAL A 108 2.14 -5.00 9.82
C VAL A 108 2.67 -5.62 11.10
N ASP A 109 1.90 -6.54 11.69
CA ASP A 109 2.35 -7.27 12.86
C ASP A 109 3.46 -8.29 12.51
N ARG A 110 4.34 -8.53 13.48
CA ARG A 110 5.46 -9.48 13.40
C ARG A 110 5.25 -10.66 14.35
N THR A 111 4.08 -11.28 14.31
CA THR A 111 3.86 -12.62 14.90
C THR A 111 4.27 -13.72 13.95
#